data_AF-A0AB35U0R9-F1
#
_entry.id   AF-A0AB35U0R9-F1
#
_cell.length_a   1.000
_cell.length_b   1.000
_cell.length_c   1.000
_cell.angle_alpha   90.00
_cell.angle_beta   90.00
_cell.angle_gamma   90.00
#
_symmetry.space_group_name_H-M   'P 1'
#
loop_
_entity.id
_entity.type
_entity.pdbx_description
1 polymer ?
#
loop_
_entity_poly.entity_id
_entity_poly.type
_entity_poly.pdbx_seq_one_letter_code
_entity_poly.pdbx_strand_id
1 'polypeptide(L)'
;MRKTGIAMSVEKISVREGCGTFGKETKQFVHTLAEKGVDAWYVPCLQASMNDSCTSYYALDPVYLDIETLYQQKLVEEPFARMKEGLSKDQIRIMKGPWFFQAWHNFKPDYNFANFAYQNWLRDEAVYACFQKKFNGSAWQTWPQAYRDEPLTGSIDLHEFTDDILYETFLQYELFLQWNAIRQEAADAGIEIIGEMPETISGFGAERWAHREESDEDALWLDHMNYSGRIMNVVSLHQKESVIGASLLKQLKEKNPELEMILWDTERHDDLQGYLRGAVLEDHWPGGDVIDVRGRKDWKDIDDGGGKMIIMDPGQD
;
A
#
# COMPACT_ATOMS: atom_id res chain seq x y z
N MET A 1 4.22 12.09 25.96
CA MET A 1 5.28 11.06 25.96
C MET A 1 5.99 11.15 24.62
N ARG A 2 7.33 11.07 24.55
CA ARG A 2 8.07 11.14 23.27
C ARG A 2 8.02 9.77 22.59
N LYS A 3 7.94 9.73 21.26
CA LYS A 3 7.96 8.51 20.43
C LYS A 3 9.13 8.57 19.45
N THR A 4 9.66 7.43 19.02
CA THR A 4 10.72 7.28 18.03
C THR A 4 10.16 6.53 16.81
N GLY A 5 10.43 7.01 15.60
CA GLY A 5 9.89 6.43 14.37
C GLY A 5 10.95 6.07 13.33
N ILE A 6 10.72 5.01 12.56
CA ILE A 6 11.50 4.64 11.37
C ILE A 6 10.64 4.72 10.12
N ALA A 7 11.15 5.34 9.07
CA ALA A 7 10.54 5.31 7.73
C ALA A 7 11.25 4.29 6.85
N MET A 8 10.54 3.21 6.50
CA MET A 8 11.08 2.13 5.68
C MET A 8 9.97 1.49 4.84
N SER A 9 10.19 1.38 3.52
CA SER A 9 9.28 0.64 2.64
C SER A 9 9.42 -0.86 2.85
N VAL A 10 8.29 -1.57 2.82
CA VAL A 10 8.25 -3.03 2.86
C VAL A 10 9.13 -3.62 1.76
N GLU A 11 9.17 -3.00 0.57
CA GLU A 11 9.96 -3.48 -0.57
C GLU A 11 11.45 -3.66 -0.26
N LYS A 12 11.96 -2.90 0.71
CA LYS A 12 13.37 -2.84 1.07
C LYS A 12 13.77 -3.77 2.22
N ILE A 13 12.80 -4.38 2.91
CA ILE A 13 13.07 -5.23 4.08
C ILE A 13 13.81 -6.53 3.69
N SER A 14 13.53 -7.05 2.50
CA SER A 14 14.15 -8.27 1.97
C SER A 14 14.17 -8.22 0.45
N VAL A 15 15.03 -9.02 -0.17
CA VAL A 15 15.08 -9.18 -1.64
C VAL A 15 14.96 -10.64 -2.06
N ARG A 16 14.55 -11.53 -1.13
CA ARG A 16 14.51 -12.97 -1.39
C ARG A 16 13.49 -13.32 -2.48
N GLU A 17 12.32 -12.70 -2.47
CA GLU A 17 11.28 -12.85 -3.49
C GLU A 17 11.35 -11.71 -4.55
N GLY A 18 12.53 -11.12 -4.74
CA GLY A 18 12.75 -9.97 -5.64
C GLY A 18 12.50 -8.62 -4.97
N CYS A 19 11.60 -8.56 -3.99
CA CYS A 19 11.39 -7.44 -3.08
C CYS A 19 10.89 -7.97 -1.71
N GLY A 20 10.74 -7.08 -0.74
CA GLY A 20 10.17 -7.44 0.56
C GLY A 20 8.65 -7.64 0.45
N THR A 21 8.15 -8.57 1.26
CA THR A 21 6.77 -9.08 1.20
C THR A 21 6.09 -8.95 2.57
N PHE A 22 4.81 -9.28 2.67
CA PHE A 22 4.09 -9.39 3.95
C PHE A 22 4.39 -10.70 4.69
N GLY A 23 5.60 -11.24 4.52
CA GLY A 23 6.04 -12.51 5.04
C GLY A 23 6.79 -12.43 6.37
N LYS A 24 7.51 -13.52 6.66
CA LYS A 24 8.25 -13.74 7.90
C LYS A 24 9.28 -12.64 8.18
N GLU A 25 10.01 -12.21 7.16
CA GLU A 25 11.08 -11.20 7.28
C GLU A 25 10.51 -9.85 7.74
N THR A 26 9.33 -9.46 7.26
CA THR A 26 8.65 -8.22 7.70
C THR A 26 8.14 -8.33 9.12
N LYS A 27 7.65 -9.51 9.55
CA LYS A 27 7.33 -9.74 10.97
C LYS A 27 8.57 -9.64 11.85
N GLN A 28 9.69 -10.22 11.42
CA GLN A 28 10.97 -10.12 12.15
C GLN A 28 11.49 -8.69 12.22
N PHE A 29 11.28 -7.89 11.17
CA PHE A 29 11.60 -6.47 11.19
C PHE A 29 10.79 -5.73 12.27
N VAL A 30 9.48 -5.97 12.36
CA VAL A 30 8.63 -5.41 13.44
C VAL A 30 9.15 -5.77 14.83
N HIS A 31 9.49 -7.03 15.09
CA HIS A 31 10.08 -7.43 16.37
C HIS A 31 11.42 -6.74 16.64
N THR A 32 12.24 -6.56 15.60
CA THR A 32 13.51 -5.82 15.70
C THR A 32 13.25 -4.35 16.09
N LEU A 33 12.23 -3.70 15.54
CA LEU A 33 11.85 -2.34 15.94
C LEU A 33 11.51 -2.27 17.43
N ALA A 34 10.71 -3.22 17.92
CA ALA A 34 10.31 -3.28 19.32
C ALA A 34 11.51 -3.54 20.25
N GLU A 35 12.40 -4.47 19.89
CA GLU A 35 13.65 -4.73 20.63
C GLU A 35 14.57 -3.51 20.72
N LYS A 36 14.52 -2.63 19.72
CA LYS A 36 15.31 -1.39 19.65
C LYS A 36 14.60 -0.19 20.30
N GLY A 37 13.40 -0.36 20.84
CA GLY A 37 12.64 0.72 21.47
C GLY A 37 12.13 1.76 20.47
N VAL A 38 11.91 1.36 19.21
CA VAL A 38 11.19 2.18 18.23
C VAL A 38 9.69 2.09 18.55
N ASP A 39 8.98 3.21 18.49
CA ASP A 39 7.54 3.27 18.80
C ASP A 39 6.67 3.21 17.55
N ALA A 40 7.18 3.65 16.39
CA ALA A 40 6.41 3.74 15.16
C ALA A 40 7.19 3.34 13.90
N TRP A 41 6.48 2.77 12.92
CA TRP A 41 6.98 2.44 11.59
C TRP A 41 6.14 3.16 10.53
N TYR A 42 6.77 4.10 9.82
CA TYR A 42 6.20 4.73 8.64
C TYR A 42 6.40 3.84 7.42
N VAL A 43 5.29 3.49 6.78
CA VAL A 43 5.20 2.60 5.62
C VAL A 43 4.75 3.42 4.42
N PRO A 44 5.68 3.76 3.50
CA PRO A 44 5.34 4.36 2.22
C PRO A 44 4.36 3.49 1.43
N CYS A 45 3.66 4.13 0.49
CA CYS A 45 2.62 3.59 -0.39
C CYS A 45 2.80 2.10 -0.75
N LEU A 46 1.81 1.27 -0.41
CA LEU A 46 1.75 -0.16 -0.74
C LEU A 46 0.83 -0.46 -1.93
N GLN A 47 0.23 0.59 -2.50
CA GLN A 47 -0.82 0.48 -3.49
C GLN A 47 -0.29 -0.05 -4.82
N ALA A 48 -1.17 -0.75 -5.55
CA ALA A 48 -0.91 -1.23 -6.89
C ALA A 48 -0.47 -0.07 -7.80
N SER A 49 0.54 -0.32 -8.63
CA SER A 49 1.11 0.69 -9.50
C SER A 49 1.54 0.15 -10.85
N MET A 50 1.52 1.01 -11.87
CA MET A 50 2.00 0.74 -13.22
C MET A 50 2.95 1.86 -13.64
N ASN A 51 4.16 1.51 -14.10
CA ASN A 51 5.23 2.49 -14.39
C ASN A 51 5.42 3.49 -13.23
N ASP A 52 5.51 2.97 -12.01
CA ASP A 52 5.65 3.72 -10.75
C ASP A 52 4.51 4.70 -10.43
N SER A 53 3.41 4.67 -11.19
CA SER A 53 2.21 5.46 -10.94
C SER A 53 1.15 4.61 -10.27
N CYS A 54 0.63 5.06 -9.13
CA CYS A 54 -0.45 4.37 -8.41
C CYS A 54 -1.68 4.20 -9.31
N THR A 55 -2.29 3.02 -9.33
CA THR A 55 -3.48 2.72 -10.16
C THR A 55 -4.73 2.45 -9.34
N SER A 56 -4.61 2.31 -8.02
CA SER A 56 -5.74 2.18 -7.11
C SER A 56 -5.46 2.78 -5.75
N TYR A 57 -6.46 3.41 -5.13
CA TYR A 57 -6.35 3.89 -3.74
C TYR A 57 -6.46 2.75 -2.72
N TYR A 58 -6.95 1.58 -3.15
CA TYR A 58 -7.35 0.47 -2.31
C TYR A 58 -6.51 -0.77 -2.52
N ALA A 59 -6.27 -1.13 -3.78
CA ALA A 59 -5.63 -2.37 -4.14
C ALA A 59 -4.16 -2.34 -3.71
N LEU A 60 -3.72 -3.40 -3.05
CA LEU A 60 -2.32 -3.59 -2.72
C LEU A 60 -1.57 -4.18 -3.92
N ASP A 61 -0.30 -3.83 -4.05
CA ASP A 61 0.53 -4.35 -5.12
C ASP A 61 0.85 -5.85 -4.91
N PRO A 62 0.55 -6.74 -5.87
CA PRO A 62 0.81 -8.18 -5.74
C PRO A 62 2.28 -8.55 -5.53
N VAL A 63 3.23 -7.64 -5.76
CA VAL A 63 4.65 -7.88 -5.42
C VAL A 63 4.85 -8.22 -3.94
N TYR A 64 4.01 -7.66 -3.06
CA TYR A 64 4.09 -7.85 -1.61
C TYR A 64 3.52 -9.19 -1.12
N LEU A 65 2.76 -9.90 -1.95
CA LEU A 65 2.15 -11.18 -1.56
C LEU A 65 3.23 -12.25 -1.37
N ASP A 66 3.38 -12.76 -0.15
CA ASP A 66 4.46 -13.68 0.23
C ASP A 66 4.17 -15.12 -0.19
N ILE A 67 5.07 -15.73 -0.97
CA ILE A 67 4.89 -17.10 -1.49
C ILE A 67 5.09 -18.13 -0.38
N GLU A 68 6.02 -17.90 0.54
CA GLU A 68 6.24 -18.81 1.68
C GLU A 68 4.99 -18.93 2.56
N THR A 69 4.23 -17.84 2.72
CA THR A 69 2.95 -17.86 3.43
C THR A 69 1.89 -18.70 2.68
N LEU A 70 1.81 -18.57 1.36
CA LEU A 70 0.93 -19.42 0.53
C LEU A 70 1.35 -20.91 0.62
N TYR A 71 2.64 -21.19 0.74
CA TYR A 71 3.17 -22.55 0.94
C TYR A 71 2.72 -23.13 2.28
N GLN A 72 2.81 -22.34 3.36
CA GLN A 72 2.35 -22.74 4.70
C GLN A 72 0.84 -23.02 4.73
N GLN A 73 0.05 -22.29 3.94
CA GLN A 73 -1.38 -22.53 3.73
C GLN A 73 -1.68 -23.76 2.86
N LYS A 74 -0.65 -24.42 2.29
CA LYS A 74 -0.74 -25.54 1.35
C LYS A 74 -1.43 -25.18 0.03
N LEU A 75 -1.36 -23.91 -0.37
CA LEU A 75 -1.87 -23.45 -1.67
C LEU A 75 -0.84 -23.62 -2.79
N VAL A 76 0.45 -23.63 -2.46
CA VAL A 76 1.53 -23.97 -3.38
C VAL A 76 2.27 -25.22 -2.91
N GLU A 77 2.80 -26.01 -3.85
CA GLU A 77 3.43 -27.31 -3.55
C GLU A 77 4.89 -27.19 -3.12
N GLU A 78 5.59 -26.18 -3.62
CA GLU A 78 6.98 -25.91 -3.29
C GLU A 78 7.14 -24.42 -2.92
N PRO A 79 8.01 -24.10 -1.95
CA PRO A 79 8.34 -22.73 -1.65
C PRO A 79 9.11 -22.09 -2.82
N PHE A 80 9.24 -20.77 -2.80
CA PHE A 80 9.95 -20.04 -3.85
C PHE A 80 11.47 -20.32 -3.81
N ALA A 81 12.12 -20.23 -4.97
CA ALA A 81 13.58 -20.12 -5.07
C ALA A 81 13.99 -18.64 -5.05
N ARG A 82 15.08 -18.30 -4.33
CA ARG A 82 15.57 -16.91 -4.22
C ARG A 82 15.67 -16.26 -5.61
N MET A 83 14.99 -15.14 -5.78
CA MET A 83 15.01 -14.37 -7.02
C MET A 83 16.28 -13.52 -7.12
N LYS A 84 16.60 -13.08 -8.34
CA LYS A 84 17.72 -12.18 -8.60
C LYS A 84 17.42 -10.79 -8.02
N GLU A 85 18.44 -10.11 -7.53
CA GLU A 85 18.34 -8.71 -7.11
C GLU A 85 18.29 -7.75 -8.32
N GLY A 86 17.70 -6.57 -8.11
CA GLY A 86 17.61 -5.52 -9.12
C GLY A 86 16.56 -5.75 -10.20
N LEU A 87 15.55 -6.58 -9.92
CA LEU A 87 14.38 -6.75 -10.79
C LEU A 87 13.43 -5.55 -10.65
N SER A 88 12.79 -5.14 -11.74
CA SER A 88 11.69 -4.19 -11.68
C SER A 88 10.44 -4.84 -11.07
N LYS A 89 9.49 -4.04 -10.56
CA LYS A 89 8.21 -4.55 -10.05
C LYS A 89 7.48 -5.42 -11.07
N ASP A 90 7.45 -5.03 -12.33
CA ASP A 90 6.81 -5.81 -13.39
C ASP A 90 7.49 -7.17 -13.60
N GLN A 91 8.82 -7.22 -13.55
CA GLN A 91 9.55 -8.49 -13.61
C GLN A 91 9.22 -9.38 -12.41
N ILE A 92 9.13 -8.80 -11.20
CA ILE A 92 8.74 -9.52 -9.99
C ILE A 92 7.33 -10.08 -10.14
N ARG A 93 6.34 -9.28 -10.56
CA ARG A 93 4.94 -9.74 -10.79
C ARG A 93 4.87 -10.91 -11.78
N ILE A 94 5.57 -10.79 -12.90
CA ILE A 94 5.66 -11.85 -13.91
C ILE A 94 6.27 -13.12 -13.32
N MET A 95 7.37 -12.98 -12.58
CA MET A 95 8.06 -14.11 -11.96
C MET A 95 7.19 -14.78 -10.89
N LYS A 96 6.48 -14.02 -10.05
CA LYS A 96 5.61 -14.57 -8.99
C LYS A 96 4.31 -15.20 -9.52
N GLY A 97 3.88 -14.79 -10.71
CA GLY A 97 2.61 -15.21 -11.34
C GLY A 97 2.31 -16.72 -11.31
N PRO A 98 3.25 -17.63 -11.66
CA PRO A 98 3.00 -19.07 -11.62
C PRO A 98 2.61 -19.60 -10.24
N TRP A 99 3.24 -19.10 -9.17
CA TRP A 99 2.89 -19.49 -7.79
C TRP A 99 1.52 -18.97 -7.39
N PHE A 100 1.21 -17.73 -7.75
CA PHE A 100 -0.10 -17.14 -7.46
C PHE A 100 -1.23 -17.87 -8.20
N PHE A 101 -1.00 -18.25 -9.45
CA PHE A 101 -1.95 -19.04 -10.23
C PHE A 101 -2.16 -20.44 -9.65
N GLN A 102 -1.08 -21.13 -9.24
CA GLN A 102 -1.18 -22.41 -8.53
C GLN A 102 -1.97 -22.26 -7.22
N ALA A 103 -1.70 -21.20 -6.46
CA ALA A 103 -2.38 -20.91 -5.21
C ALA A 103 -3.89 -20.74 -5.42
N TRP A 104 -4.30 -19.98 -6.44
CA TRP A 104 -5.71 -19.82 -6.82
C TRP A 104 -6.39 -21.14 -7.17
N HIS A 105 -5.73 -22.01 -7.95
CA HIS A 105 -6.30 -23.30 -8.34
C HIS A 105 -6.53 -24.23 -7.14
N ASN A 106 -5.64 -24.15 -6.16
CA ASN A 106 -5.72 -24.93 -4.93
C ASN A 106 -6.64 -24.30 -3.89
N PHE A 107 -6.88 -22.98 -3.99
CA PHE A 107 -7.73 -22.23 -3.09
C PHE A 107 -9.17 -22.77 -3.09
N LYS A 108 -9.80 -22.69 -1.92
CA LYS A 108 -11.19 -23.08 -1.71
C LYS A 108 -11.92 -21.89 -1.10
N PRO A 109 -12.68 -21.14 -1.91
CA PRO A 109 -13.48 -20.02 -1.44
C PRO A 109 -14.33 -20.38 -0.23
N ASP A 110 -14.20 -19.59 0.82
CA ASP A 110 -15.00 -19.70 2.03
C ASP A 110 -15.93 -18.48 2.20
N TYR A 111 -16.61 -18.41 3.33
CA TYR A 111 -17.49 -17.27 3.64
C TYR A 111 -16.73 -15.94 3.73
N ASN A 112 -15.48 -15.94 4.22
CA ASN A 112 -14.70 -14.72 4.38
C ASN A 112 -14.26 -14.17 3.03
N PHE A 113 -13.82 -15.05 2.13
CA PHE A 113 -13.53 -14.69 0.75
C PHE A 113 -14.77 -14.15 0.03
N ALA A 114 -15.92 -14.82 0.16
CA ALA A 114 -17.16 -14.34 -0.43
C ALA A 114 -17.54 -12.95 0.11
N ASN A 115 -17.45 -12.74 1.42
CA ASN A 115 -17.71 -11.43 2.04
C ASN A 115 -16.70 -10.36 1.59
N PHE A 116 -15.44 -10.73 1.37
CA PHE A 116 -14.42 -9.84 0.82
C PHE A 116 -14.76 -9.44 -0.63
N ALA A 117 -15.15 -10.41 -1.45
CA ALA A 117 -15.56 -10.21 -2.85
C ALA A 117 -16.79 -9.29 -3.03
N TYR A 118 -17.64 -9.14 -2.01
CA TYR A 118 -18.81 -8.25 -2.04
C TYR A 118 -18.47 -6.76 -1.87
N GLN A 119 -17.22 -6.38 -1.64
CA GLN A 119 -16.83 -4.99 -1.49
C GLN A 119 -16.88 -4.27 -2.86
N ASN A 120 -17.56 -3.13 -2.92
CA ASN A 120 -17.80 -2.40 -4.19
C ASN A 120 -16.49 -2.06 -4.92
N TRP A 121 -15.50 -1.52 -4.21
CA TRP A 121 -14.20 -1.17 -4.81
C TRP A 121 -13.49 -2.37 -5.44
N LEU A 122 -13.63 -3.56 -4.82
CA LEU A 122 -12.93 -4.76 -5.24
C LEU A 122 -13.51 -5.33 -6.52
N ARG A 123 -14.83 -5.23 -6.71
CA ARG A 123 -15.47 -5.60 -7.97
C ARG A 123 -14.86 -4.82 -9.12
N ASP A 124 -14.80 -3.50 -8.99
CA ASP A 124 -14.35 -2.64 -10.08
C ASP A 124 -12.84 -2.79 -10.30
N GLU A 125 -12.05 -2.91 -9.24
CA GLU A 125 -10.62 -3.25 -9.33
C GLU A 125 -10.36 -4.58 -10.03
N ALA A 126 -11.09 -5.64 -9.65
CA ALA A 126 -10.87 -6.97 -10.21
C ALA A 126 -11.26 -7.06 -11.70
N VAL A 127 -12.36 -6.41 -12.09
CA VAL A 127 -12.74 -6.33 -13.52
C VAL A 127 -11.73 -5.47 -14.29
N TYR A 128 -11.29 -4.34 -13.72
CA TYR A 128 -10.27 -3.49 -14.32
C TYR A 128 -8.97 -4.26 -14.56
N ALA A 129 -8.45 -4.95 -13.54
CA ALA A 129 -7.22 -5.73 -13.62
C ALA A 129 -7.34 -6.90 -14.62
N CYS A 130 -8.50 -7.58 -14.66
CA CYS A 130 -8.80 -8.59 -15.67
C CYS A 130 -8.72 -8.02 -17.10
N PHE A 131 -9.38 -6.88 -17.36
CA PHE A 131 -9.36 -6.24 -18.67
C PHE A 131 -7.97 -5.68 -19.01
N GLN A 132 -7.25 -5.14 -18.04
CA GLN A 132 -5.87 -4.69 -18.23
C GLN A 132 -4.99 -5.84 -18.72
N LYS A 133 -5.10 -7.04 -18.13
CA LYS A 133 -4.39 -8.24 -18.60
C LYS A 133 -4.84 -8.66 -20.01
N LYS A 134 -6.14 -8.66 -20.28
CA LYS A 134 -6.71 -8.94 -21.61
C LYS A 134 -6.12 -8.02 -22.70
N PHE A 135 -5.87 -6.77 -22.37
CA PHE A 135 -5.32 -5.75 -23.28
C PHE A 135 -3.82 -5.49 -23.06
N ASN A 136 -3.07 -6.45 -22.53
CA ASN A 136 -1.61 -6.42 -22.38
C ASN A 136 -1.07 -5.17 -21.65
N GLY A 137 -1.76 -4.71 -20.60
CA GLY A 137 -1.32 -3.54 -19.84
C GLY A 137 -1.68 -2.19 -20.47
N SER A 138 -2.44 -2.17 -21.57
CA SER A 138 -2.83 -0.92 -22.23
C SER A 138 -3.74 -0.08 -21.34
N ALA A 139 -3.57 1.25 -21.37
CA ALA A 139 -4.46 2.18 -20.68
C ALA A 139 -5.91 2.04 -21.13
N TRP A 140 -6.87 2.13 -20.20
CA TRP A 140 -8.27 1.81 -20.47
C TRP A 140 -8.92 2.67 -21.55
N GLN A 141 -8.44 3.90 -21.76
CA GLN A 141 -8.94 4.81 -22.80
C GLN A 141 -8.73 4.27 -24.22
N THR A 142 -7.77 3.35 -24.40
CA THR A 142 -7.49 2.73 -25.70
C THR A 142 -8.24 1.41 -25.90
N TRP A 143 -8.94 0.91 -24.88
CA TRP A 143 -9.73 -0.32 -24.98
C TRP A 143 -10.91 -0.13 -25.94
N PRO A 144 -11.42 -1.22 -26.54
CA PRO A 144 -12.67 -1.17 -27.29
C PRO A 144 -13.80 -0.61 -26.42
N GLN A 145 -14.70 0.16 -27.04
CA GLN A 145 -15.72 0.94 -26.36
C GLN A 145 -16.52 0.15 -25.31
N ALA A 146 -16.91 -1.09 -25.60
CA ALA A 146 -17.67 -1.91 -24.66
C ALA A 146 -16.92 -2.20 -23.35
N TYR A 147 -15.61 -2.44 -23.40
CA TYR A 147 -14.77 -2.67 -22.20
C TYR A 147 -14.45 -1.36 -21.49
N ARG A 148 -14.15 -0.33 -22.29
CA ARG A 148 -13.89 1.02 -21.77
C ARG A 148 -15.08 1.55 -20.99
N ASP A 149 -16.29 1.35 -21.52
CA ASP A 149 -17.53 1.90 -20.98
C ASP A 149 -18.31 0.91 -20.12
N GLU A 150 -17.69 -0.21 -19.75
CA GLU A 150 -18.34 -1.28 -19.00
C GLU A 150 -18.92 -0.84 -17.65
N PRO A 151 -18.21 -0.05 -16.80
CA PRO A 151 -18.75 0.38 -15.51
C PRO A 151 -20.03 1.22 -15.64
N LEU A 152 -20.19 1.92 -16.77
CA LEU A 152 -21.34 2.79 -17.03
C LEU A 152 -22.49 2.06 -17.72
N THR A 153 -22.18 1.07 -18.56
CA THR A 153 -23.13 0.46 -19.49
C THR A 153 -23.56 -0.95 -19.08
N GLY A 154 -22.73 -1.69 -18.35
CA GLY A 154 -22.97 -3.11 -18.05
C GLY A 154 -23.15 -3.96 -19.31
N SER A 155 -22.43 -3.64 -20.37
CA SER A 155 -22.62 -4.19 -21.73
C SER A 155 -21.87 -5.49 -21.98
N ILE A 156 -20.85 -5.79 -21.18
CA ILE A 156 -20.05 -7.00 -21.25
C ILE A 156 -20.67 -8.07 -20.36
N ASP A 157 -20.81 -9.29 -20.90
CA ASP A 157 -21.11 -10.45 -20.08
C ASP A 157 -19.87 -10.88 -19.29
N LEU A 158 -19.81 -10.46 -18.02
CA LEU A 158 -18.70 -10.79 -17.12
C LEU A 158 -18.66 -12.28 -16.75
N HIS A 159 -19.67 -13.09 -17.11
CA HIS A 159 -19.63 -14.53 -16.87
C HIS A 159 -18.43 -15.19 -17.58
N GLU A 160 -18.05 -14.70 -18.77
CA GLU A 160 -16.87 -15.22 -19.50
C GLU A 160 -15.54 -14.90 -18.81
N PHE A 161 -15.52 -13.92 -17.91
CA PHE A 161 -14.33 -13.43 -17.19
C PHE A 161 -14.32 -13.86 -15.72
N THR A 162 -15.26 -14.71 -15.29
CA THR A 162 -15.48 -14.99 -13.87
C THR A 162 -14.23 -15.57 -13.19
N ASP A 163 -13.51 -16.49 -13.82
CA ASP A 163 -12.30 -17.08 -13.22
C ASP A 163 -11.18 -16.04 -13.07
N ASP A 164 -10.96 -15.21 -14.10
CA ASP A 164 -9.95 -14.14 -14.05
C ASP A 164 -10.29 -13.07 -13.00
N ILE A 165 -11.55 -12.64 -12.92
CA ILE A 165 -12.02 -11.69 -11.90
C ILE A 165 -11.84 -12.27 -10.49
N LEU A 166 -12.21 -13.53 -10.29
CA LEU A 166 -12.04 -14.20 -9.01
C LEU A 166 -10.57 -14.42 -8.65
N TYR A 167 -9.71 -14.63 -9.64
CA TYR A 167 -8.25 -14.66 -9.45
C TYR A 167 -7.72 -13.32 -8.92
N GLU A 168 -8.08 -12.17 -9.53
CA GLU A 168 -7.66 -10.86 -9.01
C GLU A 168 -8.20 -10.60 -7.61
N THR A 169 -9.46 -11.01 -7.36
CA THR A 169 -10.11 -10.95 -6.05
C THR A 169 -9.32 -11.75 -5.01
N PHE A 170 -8.86 -12.95 -5.37
CA PHE A 170 -8.03 -13.81 -4.52
C PHE A 170 -6.69 -13.18 -4.18
N LEU A 171 -6.02 -12.54 -5.14
CA LEU A 171 -4.76 -11.84 -4.86
C LEU A 171 -4.96 -10.75 -3.80
N GLN A 172 -5.98 -9.90 -3.96
CA GLN A 172 -6.28 -8.86 -2.98
C GLN A 172 -6.70 -9.46 -1.63
N TYR A 173 -7.46 -10.55 -1.63
CA TYR A 173 -7.86 -11.23 -0.39
C TYR A 173 -6.63 -11.71 0.41
N GLU A 174 -5.71 -12.44 -0.23
CA GLU A 174 -4.50 -12.93 0.44
C GLU A 174 -3.56 -11.78 0.84
N LEU A 175 -3.41 -10.74 0.01
CA LEU A 175 -2.64 -9.55 0.35
C LEU A 175 -3.16 -8.89 1.63
N PHE A 176 -4.48 -8.73 1.75
CA PHE A 176 -5.10 -8.15 2.92
C PHE A 176 -4.97 -9.05 4.15
N LEU A 177 -5.10 -10.38 4.00
CA LEU A 177 -4.88 -11.32 5.11
C LEU A 177 -3.44 -11.21 5.63
N GLN A 178 -2.45 -11.23 4.74
CA GLN A 178 -1.05 -11.17 5.12
C GLN A 178 -0.68 -9.80 5.70
N TRP A 179 -1.15 -8.70 5.10
CA TRP A 179 -0.94 -7.37 5.64
C TRP A 179 -1.58 -7.19 7.02
N ASN A 180 -2.81 -7.67 7.22
CA ASN A 180 -3.46 -7.63 8.52
C ASN A 180 -2.69 -8.43 9.58
N ALA A 181 -2.04 -9.53 9.21
CA ALA A 181 -1.15 -10.25 10.11
C ALA A 181 0.07 -9.41 10.50
N ILE A 182 0.68 -8.66 9.58
CA ILE A 182 1.76 -7.71 9.91
C ILE A 182 1.28 -6.62 10.87
N ARG A 183 0.10 -6.05 10.61
CA ARG A 183 -0.49 -5.01 11.48
C ARG A 183 -0.78 -5.53 12.88
N GLN A 184 -1.30 -6.76 12.99
CA GLN A 184 -1.53 -7.40 14.29
C GLN A 184 -0.20 -7.65 15.02
N GLU A 185 0.81 -8.15 14.33
CA GLU A 185 2.15 -8.38 14.89
C GLU A 185 2.76 -7.06 15.42
N ALA A 186 2.61 -5.96 14.68
CA ALA A 186 3.05 -4.64 15.09
C ALA A 186 2.29 -4.14 16.32
N ALA A 187 0.96 -4.24 16.31
CA ALA A 187 0.13 -3.85 17.45
C ALA A 187 0.48 -4.65 18.72
N ASP A 188 0.68 -5.96 18.60
CA ASP A 188 1.07 -6.84 19.71
C ASP A 188 2.48 -6.52 20.23
N ALA A 189 3.38 -6.08 19.34
CA ALA A 189 4.73 -5.61 19.69
C ALA A 189 4.77 -4.15 20.18
N GLY A 190 3.64 -3.44 20.22
CA GLY A 190 3.56 -2.04 20.62
C GLY A 190 4.07 -1.04 19.57
N ILE A 191 4.21 -1.48 18.31
CA ILE A 191 4.64 -0.66 17.17
C ILE A 191 3.42 -0.06 16.47
N GLU A 192 3.39 1.27 16.37
CA GLU A 192 2.39 1.99 15.59
C GLU A 192 2.79 2.02 14.11
N ILE A 193 1.95 1.46 13.23
CA ILE A 193 2.14 1.60 11.78
C ILE A 193 1.45 2.89 11.31
N ILE A 194 2.21 3.70 10.59
CA ILE A 194 1.72 4.92 9.93
C ILE A 194 1.82 4.68 8.41
N GLY A 195 0.68 4.41 7.78
CA GLY A 195 0.62 4.20 6.34
C GLY A 195 0.52 5.50 5.54
N GLU A 196 1.14 5.53 4.35
CA GLU A 196 0.96 6.59 3.35
C GLU A 196 -0.16 6.23 2.37
N MET A 197 -0.98 7.22 2.00
CA MET A 197 -1.94 7.13 0.90
C MET A 197 -1.46 7.98 -0.27
N PRO A 198 -1.59 7.51 -1.52
CA PRO A 198 -1.37 8.34 -2.69
C PRO A 198 -2.24 9.60 -2.67
N GLU A 199 -1.68 10.74 -3.03
CA GLU A 199 -2.47 11.95 -3.28
C GLU A 199 -3.34 11.79 -4.52
N THR A 200 -2.75 11.25 -5.58
CA THR A 200 -3.42 11.00 -6.85
C THR A 200 -3.17 9.57 -7.31
N ILE A 201 -4.17 8.98 -7.95
CA ILE A 201 -3.99 7.83 -8.83
C ILE A 201 -3.82 8.31 -10.26
N SER A 202 -3.14 7.49 -11.05
CA SER A 202 -2.99 7.67 -12.49
C SER A 202 -4.36 7.88 -13.15
N GLY A 203 -4.41 8.73 -14.17
CA GLY A 203 -5.60 8.88 -15.04
C GLY A 203 -6.03 7.57 -15.72
N PHE A 204 -5.18 6.55 -15.63
CA PHE A 204 -5.39 5.21 -16.14
C PHE A 204 -5.80 4.19 -15.06
N GLY A 205 -6.00 4.61 -13.81
CA GLY A 205 -6.34 3.71 -12.68
C GLY A 205 -7.78 3.18 -12.71
N ALA A 206 -8.05 2.20 -11.85
CA ALA A 206 -9.34 1.50 -11.78
C ALA A 206 -10.48 2.42 -11.35
N GLU A 207 -10.27 3.25 -10.32
CA GLU A 207 -11.29 4.18 -9.84
C GLU A 207 -11.54 5.28 -10.86
N ARG A 208 -10.51 5.72 -11.61
CA ARG A 208 -10.72 6.62 -12.75
C ARG A 208 -11.50 5.95 -13.87
N TRP A 209 -11.31 4.66 -14.13
CA TRP A 209 -12.08 3.95 -15.14
C TRP A 209 -13.55 3.76 -14.72
N ALA A 210 -13.78 3.37 -13.46
CA ALA A 210 -15.09 3.05 -12.90
C ALA A 210 -15.93 4.31 -12.58
N HIS A 211 -15.29 5.37 -12.08
CA HIS A 211 -15.96 6.57 -11.56
C HIS A 211 -15.64 7.84 -12.37
N ARG A 212 -15.26 7.73 -13.65
CA ARG A 212 -14.92 8.90 -14.50
C ARG A 212 -16.01 9.95 -14.66
N GLU A 213 -17.28 9.65 -14.36
CA GLU A 213 -18.35 10.65 -14.36
C GLU A 213 -18.29 11.57 -13.14
N GLU A 214 -17.57 11.17 -12.10
CA GLU A 214 -17.30 11.98 -10.91
C GLU A 214 -16.22 13.02 -11.27
N SER A 215 -16.68 14.23 -11.57
CA SER A 215 -15.81 15.36 -11.93
C SER A 215 -15.09 15.99 -10.74
N ASP A 216 -15.46 15.61 -9.52
CA ASP A 216 -14.92 16.16 -8.27
C ASP A 216 -13.87 15.19 -7.70
N GLU A 217 -12.60 15.46 -8.01
CA GLU A 217 -11.47 14.63 -7.58
C GLU A 217 -11.30 14.63 -6.05
N ASP A 218 -11.71 15.73 -5.39
CA ASP A 218 -11.63 15.85 -3.93
C ASP A 218 -12.70 14.97 -3.26
N ALA A 219 -13.90 14.89 -3.84
CA ALA A 219 -14.97 14.02 -3.35
C ALA A 219 -14.63 12.54 -3.49
N LEU A 220 -14.08 12.14 -4.65
CA LEU A 220 -13.54 10.80 -4.88
C LEU A 220 -12.48 10.46 -3.83
N TRP A 221 -11.46 11.32 -3.70
CA TRP A 221 -10.35 11.09 -2.78
C TRP A 221 -10.81 11.01 -1.31
N LEU A 222 -11.77 11.82 -0.87
CA LEU A 222 -12.34 11.77 0.49
C LEU A 222 -13.11 10.47 0.77
N ASP A 223 -13.90 9.98 -0.19
CA ASP A 223 -14.61 8.71 -0.04
C ASP A 223 -13.61 7.54 0.01
N HIS A 224 -12.57 7.60 -0.82
CA HIS A 224 -11.46 6.65 -0.82
C HIS A 224 -10.66 6.67 0.50
N MET A 225 -10.34 7.85 1.04
CA MET A 225 -9.67 8.02 2.34
C MET A 225 -10.40 7.33 3.50
N ASN A 226 -11.73 7.46 3.58
CA ASN A 226 -12.52 6.85 4.65
C ASN A 226 -12.43 5.33 4.66
N TYR A 227 -12.22 4.74 3.49
CA TYR A 227 -12.17 3.31 3.31
C TYR A 227 -10.73 2.77 3.41
N SER A 228 -9.76 3.38 2.73
CA SER A 228 -8.33 3.03 2.83
C SER A 228 -7.75 3.29 4.22
N GLY A 229 -8.24 4.33 4.92
CA GLY A 229 -7.88 4.62 6.31
C GLY A 229 -8.17 3.46 7.26
N ARG A 230 -9.21 2.66 6.99
CA ARG A 230 -9.55 1.45 7.78
C ARG A 230 -8.63 0.27 7.49
N ILE A 231 -8.04 0.23 6.29
CA ILE A 231 -7.20 -0.88 5.81
C ILE A 231 -5.75 -0.70 6.30
N MET A 232 -5.26 0.53 6.33
CA MET A 232 -3.84 0.83 6.44
C MET A 232 -3.44 1.61 7.72
N ASN A 233 -4.40 1.99 8.60
CA ASN A 233 -4.15 2.97 9.67
C ASN A 233 -3.40 4.20 9.11
N VAL A 234 -3.98 4.79 8.07
CA VAL A 234 -3.35 5.87 7.31
C VAL A 234 -3.42 7.18 8.08
N VAL A 235 -2.31 7.91 8.10
CA VAL A 235 -2.31 9.35 8.38
C VAL A 235 -1.96 10.04 7.06
N SER A 236 -2.90 10.84 6.52
CA SER A 236 -2.57 11.72 5.38
C SER A 236 -1.74 12.89 5.90
N LEU A 237 -0.56 13.08 5.33
CA LEU A 237 0.34 14.18 5.70
C LEU A 237 0.07 15.45 4.89
N HIS A 238 -0.75 15.41 3.83
CA HIS A 238 -0.91 16.51 2.88
C HIS A 238 -2.40 16.78 2.59
N GLN A 239 -2.92 17.86 3.17
CA GLN A 239 -4.19 18.49 2.78
C GLN A 239 -3.95 20.00 2.70
N LYS A 240 -4.08 20.58 1.51
CA LYS A 240 -4.44 21.99 1.38
C LYS A 240 -5.87 22.11 0.85
N GLU A 241 -6.71 22.66 1.71
CA GLU A 241 -7.89 23.48 1.40
C GLU A 241 -8.84 22.98 0.30
N SER A 242 -9.71 22.01 0.64
CA SER A 242 -11.07 21.96 0.08
C SER A 242 -12.09 22.24 1.19
N VAL A 243 -13.11 23.05 0.90
CA VAL A 243 -14.15 23.51 1.84
C VAL A 243 -14.94 22.34 2.48
N ILE A 244 -14.87 21.16 1.86
CA ILE A 244 -15.48 19.91 2.32
C ILE A 244 -14.62 19.26 3.42
N GLY A 245 -13.29 19.28 3.27
CA GLY A 245 -12.33 18.76 4.26
C GLY A 245 -12.44 19.44 5.63
N ALA A 246 -12.62 20.77 5.65
CA ALA A 246 -12.78 21.53 6.89
C ALA A 246 -14.05 21.15 7.69
N SER A 247 -15.13 20.75 7.00
CA SER A 247 -16.38 20.30 7.64
C SER A 247 -16.24 18.91 8.27
N LEU A 248 -15.53 17.99 7.60
CA LEU A 248 -15.26 16.64 8.10
C LEU A 248 -14.24 16.65 9.25
N LEU A 249 -13.18 17.46 9.14
CA LEU A 249 -12.21 17.71 10.21
C LEU A 249 -12.88 18.27 11.47
N LYS A 250 -13.84 19.18 11.31
CA LYS A 250 -14.62 19.70 12.42
C LYS A 250 -15.45 18.62 13.11
N GLN A 251 -16.13 17.76 12.34
CA GLN A 251 -16.94 16.66 12.89
C GLN A 251 -16.09 15.57 13.58
N LEU A 252 -14.89 15.27 13.05
CA LEU A 252 -13.96 14.32 13.63
C LEU A 252 -13.34 14.84 14.93
N LYS A 253 -13.03 16.14 15.02
CA LYS A 253 -12.56 16.82 16.22
C LYS A 253 -13.64 16.97 17.30
N GLU A 254 -14.89 17.17 16.90
CA GLU A 254 -16.05 17.17 17.82
C GLU A 254 -16.31 15.78 18.43
N LYS A 255 -16.04 14.70 17.68
CA LYS A 255 -16.17 13.32 18.17
C LYS A 255 -14.94 12.81 18.93
N ASN A 256 -13.76 13.33 18.63
CA ASN A 256 -12.49 12.93 19.24
C ASN A 256 -11.67 14.18 19.61
N PRO A 257 -11.95 14.82 20.75
CA PRO A 257 -11.34 16.10 21.12
C PRO A 257 -9.83 16.03 21.40
N GLU A 258 -9.27 14.83 21.55
CA GLU A 258 -7.85 14.56 21.79
C GLU A 258 -7.00 14.48 20.50
N LEU A 259 -7.63 14.61 19.31
CA LEU A 259 -6.94 14.56 18.02
C LEU A 259 -6.38 15.95 17.65
N GLU A 260 -5.05 16.04 17.57
CA GLU A 260 -4.31 17.15 16.95
C GLU A 260 -3.56 16.67 15.71
N MET A 261 -3.72 17.42 14.61
CA MET A 261 -3.18 17.10 13.27
C MET A 261 -2.74 18.39 12.59
N ILE A 262 -1.57 18.37 11.96
CA ILE A 262 -0.95 19.50 11.24
C ILE A 262 -0.50 19.05 9.85
N LEU A 263 -0.63 19.97 8.88
CA LEU A 263 -0.62 19.74 7.44
C LEU A 263 0.42 20.66 6.75
N TRP A 264 1.09 20.18 5.69
CA TRP A 264 1.81 21.05 4.74
C TRP A 264 1.75 20.54 3.28
N ASP A 265 2.05 21.44 2.33
CA ASP A 265 1.75 21.43 0.89
C ASP A 265 3.01 21.72 0.05
N THR A 266 3.11 21.21 -1.18
CA THR A 266 3.94 21.86 -2.22
C THR A 266 3.46 21.60 -3.65
N GLU A 267 3.16 22.69 -4.36
CA GLU A 267 3.10 22.77 -5.83
C GLU A 267 4.46 22.49 -6.50
N ARG A 268 4.38 21.97 -7.74
CA ARG A 268 5.45 21.70 -8.73
C ARG A 268 6.68 22.62 -8.68
N HIS A 269 7.87 22.04 -8.83
CA HIS A 269 8.78 22.36 -9.94
C HIS A 269 9.95 21.35 -10.04
N ASP A 270 10.42 21.22 -11.28
CA ASP A 270 11.42 20.31 -11.82
C ASP A 270 12.81 20.33 -11.13
N ASP A 271 13.60 19.31 -11.48
CA ASP A 271 15.04 19.11 -11.23
C ASP A 271 15.45 18.30 -9.97
N LEU A 272 15.60 16.98 -10.18
CA LEU A 272 16.76 16.12 -9.87
C LEU A 272 17.51 16.25 -8.52
N GLN A 273 16.89 16.84 -7.50
CA GLN A 273 17.28 16.82 -6.09
C GLN A 273 16.18 16.19 -5.20
N GLY A 274 15.09 15.72 -5.81
CA GLY A 274 13.79 15.44 -5.18
C GLY A 274 13.55 14.05 -4.60
N TYR A 275 14.56 13.35 -4.07
CA TYR A 275 14.31 12.09 -3.33
C TYR A 275 14.48 12.21 -1.81
N LEU A 276 14.92 13.37 -1.32
CA LEU A 276 15.29 13.55 0.09
C LEU A 276 15.07 15.00 0.53
N ARG A 277 13.87 15.30 1.01
CA ARG A 277 13.61 16.34 2.02
C ARG A 277 12.11 16.45 2.25
N GLY A 278 11.71 16.34 3.52
CA GLY A 278 10.49 16.99 4.00
C GLY A 278 9.49 16.09 4.69
N ALA A 279 9.82 15.62 5.89
CA ALA A 279 8.82 15.54 6.95
C ALA A 279 9.14 16.69 7.91
N VAL A 280 8.25 17.68 8.02
CA VAL A 280 8.30 18.70 9.06
C VAL A 280 7.10 18.48 9.96
N LEU A 281 7.41 18.12 11.21
CA LEU A 281 6.52 18.16 12.36
C LEU A 281 6.45 19.61 12.86
N GLU A 282 5.34 20.29 12.63
CA GLU A 282 4.80 21.26 13.59
C GLU A 282 3.51 20.58 14.04
N ASP A 283 3.04 20.51 15.26
CA ASP A 283 3.31 20.98 16.61
C ASP A 283 2.82 19.80 17.47
N HIS A 284 3.36 19.68 18.67
CA HIS A 284 3.27 18.57 19.65
C HIS A 284 4.46 17.59 19.66
N TRP A 285 5.53 17.94 18.96
CA TRP A 285 6.86 17.34 19.14
C TRP A 285 7.80 18.29 19.91
N PRO A 286 7.84 18.27 21.26
CA PRO A 286 8.76 19.12 22.01
C PRO A 286 10.16 18.49 22.03
N GLY A 287 10.97 18.86 21.04
CA GLY A 287 12.44 18.82 21.06
C GLY A 287 13.08 17.54 20.54
N GLY A 288 13.07 17.34 19.23
CA GLY A 288 13.75 16.19 18.64
C GLY A 288 14.09 16.33 17.15
N ASP A 289 15.18 15.71 16.71
CA ASP A 289 15.86 15.92 15.42
C ASP A 289 15.57 14.79 14.40
N VAL A 290 15.58 15.09 13.10
CA VAL A 290 15.61 14.06 12.04
C VAL A 290 17.05 13.67 11.76
N ILE A 291 17.37 12.37 11.83
CA ILE A 291 18.72 11.87 11.55
C ILE A 291 18.71 10.97 10.32
N ASP A 292 19.46 11.40 9.31
CA ASP A 292 19.80 10.61 8.15
C ASP A 292 21.06 9.78 8.43
N VAL A 293 20.96 8.45 8.37
CA VAL A 293 22.07 7.52 8.62
C VAL A 293 22.47 6.72 7.39
N ARG A 294 22.01 7.12 6.21
CA ARG A 294 22.34 6.42 4.95
C ARG A 294 23.85 6.36 4.75
N GLY A 295 24.40 5.15 4.64
CA GLY A 295 25.84 4.89 4.51
C GLY A 295 26.65 4.79 5.82
N ARG A 296 26.01 4.82 7.01
CA ARG A 296 26.70 4.58 8.29
C ARG A 296 26.52 3.13 8.76
N LYS A 297 27.62 2.53 9.24
CA LYS A 297 27.71 1.11 9.66
C LYS A 297 27.34 0.84 11.12
N ASP A 298 27.33 1.87 11.96
CA ASP A 298 27.17 1.72 13.41
C ASP A 298 25.92 2.43 13.92
N TRP A 299 25.00 1.64 14.49
CA TRP A 299 23.71 2.06 15.05
C TRP A 299 23.79 2.58 16.50
N LYS A 300 24.98 2.48 17.12
CA LYS A 300 25.14 2.58 18.58
C LYS A 300 25.27 3.99 19.15
N ASP A 301 25.39 5.01 18.31
CA ASP A 301 25.67 6.40 18.74
C ASP A 301 24.46 7.35 18.59
N ILE A 302 23.22 6.84 18.55
CA ILE A 302 22.01 7.67 18.53
C ILE A 302 21.43 7.74 19.95
N ASP A 303 22.18 8.34 20.86
CA ASP A 303 21.68 8.69 22.20
C ASP A 303 22.28 10.01 22.70
N ASP A 304 21.40 10.99 22.88
CA ASP A 304 21.68 12.27 23.54
C ASP A 304 20.40 13.05 23.95
N GLY A 305 19.29 12.35 24.23
CA GLY A 305 18.17 12.92 25.01
C GLY A 305 17.13 13.78 24.28
N GLY A 306 17.11 13.79 22.94
CA GLY A 306 16.03 14.33 22.09
C GLY A 306 15.28 13.21 21.34
N GLY A 307 13.97 13.37 21.05
CA GLY A 307 13.25 12.40 20.20
C GLY A 307 13.81 12.43 18.77
N LYS A 308 13.86 11.32 18.02
CA LYS A 308 14.46 11.34 16.67
C LYS A 308 13.69 10.48 15.66
N MET A 309 13.64 10.91 14.40
CA MET A 309 13.17 10.08 13.28
C MET A 309 14.36 9.69 12.40
N ILE A 310 14.53 8.38 12.13
CA ILE A 310 15.72 7.85 11.45
C ILE A 310 15.38 7.38 10.04
N ILE A 311 16.14 7.84 9.05
CA ILE A 311 16.03 7.43 7.63
C ILE A 311 17.24 6.55 7.27
N MET A 312 16.99 5.35 6.72
CA MET A 312 18.03 4.34 6.43
C MET A 312 18.14 3.99 4.94
N ASP A 313 19.33 3.52 4.53
CA ASP A 313 19.64 2.94 3.22
C ASP A 313 20.07 1.49 3.46
N PRO A 314 19.40 0.46 2.92
CA PRO A 314 19.67 -0.95 3.23
C PRO A 314 21.00 -1.47 2.67
N GLY A 315 21.80 -0.63 2.00
CA GLY A 315 23.06 -1.01 1.41
C GLY A 315 24.19 -1.25 2.42
N GLN A 316 24.25 -2.49 2.95
CA GLN A 316 25.37 -3.22 3.57
C GLN A 316 25.21 -3.59 5.06
N ASP A 317 25.41 -4.89 5.30
CA ASP A 317 25.35 -5.70 6.54
C ASP A 317 25.71 -4.99 7.86
#